data_AF-A0A816BNQ3-F1
#
_entry.id   AF-A0A816BNQ3-F1
#
_cell.length_a   1.000
_cell.length_b   1.000
_cell.length_c   1.000
_cell.angle_alpha   90.00
_cell.angle_beta   90.00
_cell.angle_gamma   90.00
#
_symmetry.space_group_name_H-M   'P 1'
#
loop_
_entity.id
_entity.type
_entity.pdbx_description
1 polymer ?
#
loop_
_entity_poly.entity_id
_entity_poly.type
_entity_poly.pdbx_seq_one_letter_code
_entity_poly.pdbx_strand_id
1 'polypeptide(L)'
;MVNQLLTDLVDDNYLYLFDLKSFFTANAFHVAIPGSPKCEPLVKDINPNDEDWNEFNDMNKIIIRQLIRTMYRIAFPYLYNSYPFKVYLAWYHTANVVFIKTEDPDLPTFYFDPLINRIAHRDTVKSVDAQIDVSTQDYDNEEEEFVLPEEFEPLLTGVPLYTDDTANVIALVWAPRPFNLRSDRTRRALDISLVKSCYLEHCPSEHPVKVRVSYQKLLKCFVLNALHHRKPNPQKKRYLFRSFKSTKFFQSTTLDWVEFGLQVCREGYNMLSLLIHRKNLNCLHLDYNFS
;
A
#
# COMPACT_ATOMS: atom_id res chain seq x y z
N MET A 1 -9.73 -7.26 16.06
CA MET A 1 -11.01 -6.56 15.75
C MET A 1 -11.09 -6.04 14.30
N VAL A 2 -10.01 -5.60 13.65
CA VAL A 2 -10.08 -4.97 12.31
C VAL A 2 -9.66 -5.91 11.17
N ASN A 3 -9.30 -7.16 11.47
CA ASN A 3 -8.71 -8.11 10.50
C ASN A 3 -9.56 -8.31 9.24
N GLN A 4 -10.90 -8.18 9.31
CA GLN A 4 -11.80 -8.31 8.16
C GLN A 4 -11.57 -7.27 7.04
N LEU A 5 -10.96 -6.13 7.36
CA LEU A 5 -10.70 -5.04 6.40
C LEU A 5 -9.22 -4.91 6.04
N LEU A 6 -8.35 -5.67 6.73
CA LEU A 6 -6.91 -5.60 6.53
C LEU A 6 -6.46 -6.62 5.49
N THR A 7 -5.34 -6.29 4.86
CA THR A 7 -4.64 -7.17 3.94
C THR A 7 -3.87 -8.20 4.74
N ASP A 8 -3.92 -9.46 4.28
CA ASP A 8 -3.05 -10.50 4.84
C ASP A 8 -1.63 -10.48 4.25
N LEU A 9 -1.41 -9.64 3.23
CA LEU A 9 -0.11 -9.41 2.62
C LEU A 9 0.86 -8.79 3.62
N VAL A 10 2.00 -9.47 3.78
CA VAL A 10 3.13 -9.01 4.61
C VAL A 10 4.25 -8.45 3.74
N ASP A 11 4.37 -8.91 2.49
CA ASP A 11 5.43 -8.55 1.57
C ASP A 11 4.91 -7.74 0.38
N ASP A 12 5.57 -6.62 0.11
CA ASP A 12 5.30 -5.73 -1.02
C ASP A 12 5.62 -6.39 -2.37
N ASN A 13 6.40 -7.48 -2.39
CA ASN A 13 6.68 -8.26 -3.60
C ASN A 13 5.41 -8.77 -4.30
N TYR A 14 4.30 -8.94 -3.58
CA TYR A 14 3.00 -9.28 -4.20
C TYR A 14 2.58 -8.25 -5.26
N LEU A 15 2.95 -6.99 -5.09
CA LEU A 15 2.61 -5.87 -5.98
C LEU A 15 3.60 -5.73 -7.16
N TYR A 16 4.44 -6.74 -7.44
CA TYR A 16 5.30 -6.73 -8.61
C TYR A 16 4.47 -6.53 -9.90
N LEU A 17 4.83 -5.51 -10.68
CA LEU A 17 4.07 -5.02 -11.84
C LEU A 17 2.66 -4.46 -11.55
N PHE A 18 2.22 -4.48 -10.29
CA PHE A 18 0.93 -3.98 -9.84
C PHE A 18 1.08 -2.77 -8.89
N ASP A 19 2.17 -2.02 -9.05
CA ASP A 19 2.49 -0.82 -8.31
C ASP A 19 2.25 0.45 -9.14
N LEU A 20 2.31 1.61 -8.49
CA LEU A 20 2.09 2.90 -9.15
C LEU A 20 3.05 3.15 -10.32
N LYS A 21 4.33 2.75 -10.20
CA LYS A 21 5.32 2.98 -11.25
C LYS A 21 5.04 2.13 -12.47
N SER A 22 4.68 0.86 -12.27
CA SER A 22 4.27 -0.01 -13.37
C SER A 22 3.02 0.50 -14.07
N PHE A 23 2.03 1.02 -13.33
CA PHE A 23 0.84 1.62 -13.96
C PHE A 23 1.14 2.89 -14.75
N PHE A 24 2.07 3.73 -14.29
CA PHE A 24 2.48 4.91 -15.05
C PHE A 24 3.21 4.53 -16.34
N THR A 25 4.09 3.53 -16.28
CA THR A 25 4.81 3.00 -17.44
C THR A 25 3.85 2.30 -18.43
N ALA A 26 2.90 1.52 -17.92
CA ALA A 26 1.83 0.91 -18.73
C ALA A 26 1.00 1.98 -19.46
N ASN A 27 0.65 3.06 -18.77
CA ASN A 27 -0.05 4.21 -19.35
C ASN A 27 0.80 4.92 -20.41
N ALA A 28 2.10 5.11 -20.17
CA ALA A 28 3.03 5.72 -21.13
C ALA A 28 3.11 4.96 -22.44
N PHE A 29 3.12 3.63 -22.39
CA PHE A 29 3.16 2.76 -23.57
C PHE A 29 1.80 2.41 -24.17
N HIS A 30 0.69 2.88 -23.60
CA HIS A 30 -0.66 2.46 -23.99
C HIS A 30 -0.83 0.93 -23.96
N VAL A 31 -0.23 0.29 -22.96
CA VAL A 31 -0.30 -1.15 -22.72
C VAL A 31 -1.09 -1.41 -21.45
N ALA A 32 -1.86 -2.49 -21.41
CA ALA A 32 -2.56 -2.93 -20.20
C ALA A 32 -1.95 -4.22 -19.68
N ILE A 33 -1.76 -4.28 -18.36
CA ILE A 33 -1.46 -5.51 -17.63
C ILE A 33 -2.80 -6.20 -17.34
N PRO A 34 -2.88 -7.54 -17.31
CA PRO A 34 -4.07 -8.22 -16.85
C PRO A 34 -4.54 -7.68 -15.49
N GLY A 35 -5.80 -7.26 -15.38
CA GLY A 35 -6.35 -6.68 -14.16
C GLY A 35 -6.07 -5.19 -13.93
N SER A 36 -5.17 -4.57 -14.71
CA SER A 36 -4.82 -3.15 -14.57
C SER A 36 -5.83 -2.22 -15.27
N PRO A 37 -5.83 -0.91 -14.96
CA PRO A 37 -6.69 0.03 -15.64
C PRO A 37 -6.20 0.26 -17.07
N LYS A 38 -7.15 0.45 -18.00
CA LYS A 38 -6.87 0.91 -19.36
C LYS A 38 -6.94 2.44 -19.42
N CYS A 39 -5.88 3.05 -19.90
CA CYS A 39 -5.75 4.50 -20.01
C CYS A 39 -5.58 4.92 -21.48
N GLU A 40 -5.83 6.20 -21.74
CA GLU A 40 -5.64 6.78 -23.07
C GLU A 40 -4.14 6.98 -23.37
N PRO A 41 -3.73 6.87 -24.65
CA PRO A 41 -2.33 7.00 -25.02
C PRO A 41 -1.80 8.41 -24.70
N LEU A 42 -0.65 8.45 -24.02
CA LEU A 42 0.04 9.69 -23.64
C LEU A 42 0.71 10.39 -24.82
N VAL A 43 1.16 9.63 -25.82
CA VAL A 43 1.73 10.13 -27.07
C VAL A 43 0.86 9.62 -28.21
N LYS A 44 0.25 10.53 -28.99
CA LYS A 44 -0.70 10.19 -30.06
C LYS A 44 -0.08 10.24 -31.46
N ASP A 45 1.15 10.75 -31.56
CA ASP A 45 1.77 11.15 -32.82
C ASP A 45 2.79 10.12 -33.35
N ILE A 46 2.86 8.92 -32.75
CA ILE A 46 3.73 7.85 -33.24
C ILE A 46 2.98 7.11 -34.35
N ASN A 47 3.53 7.14 -35.56
CA ASN A 47 3.03 6.35 -36.68
C ASN A 47 3.48 4.88 -36.49
N PRO A 48 2.59 3.93 -36.24
CA PRO A 48 2.97 2.53 -35.98
C PRO A 48 3.69 1.89 -37.18
N ASN A 49 3.44 2.38 -38.39
CA ASN A 49 4.06 1.88 -39.61
C ASN A 49 5.58 2.14 -39.68
N ASP A 50 6.06 3.16 -38.96
CA ASP A 50 7.50 3.50 -38.93
C ASP A 50 8.28 2.59 -37.96
N GLU A 51 7.61 1.78 -37.13
CA GLU A 51 8.25 0.76 -36.29
C GLU A 51 8.35 -0.60 -37.02
N ASP A 52 7.33 -0.98 -37.80
CA ASP A 52 7.23 -2.35 -38.35
C ASP A 52 8.18 -2.62 -39.53
N TRP A 53 8.50 -1.62 -40.37
CA TRP A 53 9.29 -1.80 -41.60
C TRP A 53 10.67 -1.16 -41.56
N ASN A 54 11.50 -1.61 -40.61
CA ASN A 54 12.87 -1.12 -40.43
C ASN A 54 13.91 -2.21 -40.70
N GLU A 55 15.13 -1.81 -41.08
CA GLU A 55 16.25 -2.74 -41.37
C GLU A 55 16.57 -3.68 -40.19
N PHE A 56 16.30 -3.22 -38.96
CA PHE A 56 16.46 -3.99 -37.73
C PHE A 56 15.32 -4.99 -37.46
N ASN A 57 14.12 -4.74 -37.98
CA ASN A 57 12.92 -5.54 -37.74
C ASN A 57 12.66 -6.60 -38.84
N ASP A 58 13.67 -6.89 -39.66
CA ASP A 58 13.59 -7.93 -40.70
C ASP A 58 13.34 -9.31 -40.08
N MET A 59 12.24 -9.96 -40.48
CA MET A 59 11.82 -11.27 -40.01
C MET A 59 12.89 -12.36 -40.21
N ASN A 60 13.74 -12.23 -41.24
CA ASN A 60 14.79 -13.22 -41.51
C ASN A 60 16.00 -13.10 -40.56
N LYS A 61 16.14 -11.96 -39.86
CA LYS A 61 17.25 -11.66 -38.95
C LYS A 61 16.88 -11.85 -37.47
N ILE A 62 15.59 -11.96 -37.15
CA ILE A 62 15.10 -12.11 -35.78
C ILE A 62 14.89 -13.58 -35.44
N ILE A 63 15.54 -14.04 -34.37
CA ILE A 63 15.33 -15.40 -33.82
C ILE A 63 14.25 -15.34 -32.75
N ILE A 64 13.06 -15.88 -33.05
CA ILE A 64 11.95 -15.95 -32.09
C ILE A 64 12.00 -17.28 -31.34
N ARG A 65 12.52 -17.27 -30.10
CA ARG A 65 12.45 -18.43 -29.19
C ARG A 65 11.25 -18.37 -28.26
N GLN A 66 10.96 -17.18 -27.73
CA GLN A 66 9.83 -16.91 -26.86
C GLN A 66 9.23 -15.55 -27.23
N LEU A 67 7.90 -15.47 -27.20
CA LEU A 67 7.19 -14.22 -27.49
C LEU A 67 7.40 -13.22 -26.34
N ILE A 68 7.79 -12.00 -26.71
CA ILE A 68 7.96 -10.90 -25.74
C ILE A 68 6.58 -10.47 -25.25
N ARG A 69 6.30 -10.70 -23.97
CA ARG A 69 5.02 -10.32 -23.33
C ARG A 69 5.02 -8.84 -22.96
N THR A 70 3.81 -8.27 -22.83
CA THR A 70 3.60 -6.90 -22.35
C THR A 70 4.22 -6.65 -20.97
N MET A 71 4.23 -7.67 -20.10
CA MET A 71 4.87 -7.61 -18.79
C MET A 71 6.38 -7.32 -18.88
N TYR A 72 7.10 -7.89 -19.87
CA TYR A 72 8.52 -7.62 -20.05
C TYR A 72 8.78 -6.19 -20.49
N ARG A 73 7.91 -5.64 -21.34
CA ARG A 73 7.95 -4.24 -21.78
C ARG A 73 7.75 -3.25 -20.64
N ILE A 74 7.07 -3.65 -19.56
CA ILE A 74 6.86 -2.80 -18.38
C ILE A 74 7.94 -3.02 -17.34
N ALA A 75 8.35 -4.28 -17.10
CA ALA A 75 9.42 -4.64 -16.17
C ALA A 75 10.77 -4.02 -16.57
N PHE A 76 11.10 -4.10 -17.87
CA PHE A 76 12.36 -3.59 -18.43
C PHE A 76 12.06 -2.59 -19.55
N PRO A 77 11.60 -1.38 -19.19
CA PRO A 77 11.02 -0.45 -20.16
C PRO A 77 12.01 0.07 -21.20
N TYR A 78 13.29 0.16 -20.85
CA TYR A 78 14.34 0.63 -21.75
C TYR A 78 14.93 -0.46 -22.65
N LEU A 79 14.67 -1.75 -22.37
CA LEU A 79 15.24 -2.86 -23.12
C LEU A 79 14.31 -3.34 -24.25
N TYR A 80 13.02 -3.48 -23.96
CA TYR A 80 12.05 -4.06 -24.89
C TYR A 80 11.17 -3.02 -25.60
N ASN A 81 11.49 -1.73 -25.51
CA ASN A 81 10.77 -0.67 -26.20
C ASN A 81 11.74 0.28 -26.91
N SER A 82 11.41 0.63 -28.15
CA SER A 82 12.20 1.56 -28.97
C SER A 82 12.11 3.01 -28.48
N TYR A 83 10.94 3.44 -27.97
CA TYR A 83 10.69 4.81 -27.51
C TYR A 83 10.18 4.87 -26.05
N PRO A 84 11.07 4.76 -25.05
CA PRO A 84 10.72 4.84 -23.63
C PRO A 84 10.49 6.30 -23.17
N PHE A 85 9.38 6.91 -23.59
CA PHE A 85 9.03 8.28 -23.21
C PHE A 85 8.13 8.34 -21.96
N LYS A 86 8.46 9.24 -21.01
CA LYS A 86 7.72 9.43 -19.74
C LYS A 86 7.49 8.13 -18.94
N VAL A 87 8.42 7.18 -19.07
CA VAL A 87 8.41 5.92 -18.33
C VAL A 87 8.93 6.11 -16.91
N TYR A 88 8.54 5.19 -16.03
CA TYR A 88 8.99 5.15 -14.64
C TYR A 88 9.63 3.80 -14.34
N LEU A 89 10.77 3.81 -13.66
CA LEU A 89 11.39 2.59 -13.16
C LEU A 89 10.60 2.11 -11.93
N ALA A 90 10.12 0.88 -12.01
CA ALA A 90 9.48 0.19 -10.90
C ALA A 90 10.53 -0.45 -9.99
N TRP A 91 10.18 -0.63 -8.72
CA TRP A 91 11.01 -1.38 -7.78
C TRP A 91 11.00 -2.86 -8.18
N TYR A 92 12.18 -3.48 -8.26
CA TYR A 92 12.29 -4.85 -8.77
C TYR A 92 11.92 -5.90 -7.72
N HIS A 93 12.52 -5.81 -6.52
CA HIS A 93 12.38 -6.84 -5.51
C HIS A 93 12.72 -6.32 -4.11
N THR A 94 11.96 -6.73 -3.10
CA THR A 94 12.29 -6.61 -1.67
C THR A 94 12.76 -7.97 -1.14
N ALA A 95 13.57 -8.00 -0.09
CA ALA A 95 13.93 -9.28 0.54
C ALA A 95 12.64 -9.97 1.02
N ASN A 96 12.46 -11.24 0.65
CA ASN A 96 11.25 -11.98 0.98
C ASN A 96 11.04 -12.02 2.50
N VAL A 97 9.90 -11.52 2.94
CA VAL A 97 9.52 -11.58 4.35
C VAL A 97 8.96 -12.96 4.67
N VAL A 98 9.69 -13.71 5.49
CA VAL A 98 9.28 -15.05 5.94
C VAL A 98 8.80 -14.96 7.39
N PHE A 99 7.64 -14.35 7.57
CA PHE A 99 7.00 -14.20 8.87
C PHE A 99 5.90 -15.25 9.04
N ILE A 100 5.95 -16.00 10.15
CA ILE A 100 4.94 -16.99 10.52
C ILE A 100 4.04 -16.38 11.59
N LYS A 101 2.74 -16.31 11.29
CA LYS A 101 1.72 -15.86 12.24
C LYS A 101 1.38 -17.01 13.19
N THR A 102 1.45 -16.76 14.50
CA THR A 102 1.04 -17.72 15.52
C THR A 102 -0.46 -17.61 15.76
N GLU A 103 -1.20 -18.69 15.51
CA GLU A 103 -2.65 -18.75 15.75
C GLU A 103 -2.97 -19.21 17.18
N ASP A 104 -2.17 -20.11 17.74
CA ASP A 104 -2.35 -20.66 19.08
C ASP A 104 -1.51 -19.89 20.12
N PRO A 105 -2.13 -19.19 21.09
CA PRO A 105 -1.40 -18.42 22.11
C PRO A 105 -0.77 -19.30 23.20
N ASP A 106 -1.12 -20.58 23.25
CA ASP A 106 -0.59 -21.53 24.23
C ASP A 106 0.84 -21.97 23.91
N LEU A 107 1.29 -21.77 22.67
CA LEU A 107 2.66 -22.07 22.25
C LEU A 107 3.62 -20.97 22.73
N PRO A 108 4.87 -21.33 23.09
CA PRO A 108 5.86 -20.34 23.50
C PRO A 108 6.18 -19.36 22.36
N THR A 109 6.57 -18.12 22.65
CA THR A 109 6.78 -17.10 21.61
C THR A 109 7.89 -17.48 20.62
N PHE A 110 8.99 -18.03 21.12
CA PHE A 110 10.10 -18.51 20.30
C PHE A 110 10.06 -20.03 20.28
N TYR A 111 9.61 -20.60 19.16
CA TYR A 111 9.58 -22.04 18.94
C TYR A 111 9.92 -22.37 17.50
N PHE A 112 10.30 -23.63 17.29
CA PHE A 112 10.55 -24.15 15.95
C PHE A 112 9.22 -24.60 15.33
N ASP A 113 8.66 -23.74 14.48
CA ASP A 113 7.39 -23.99 13.82
C ASP A 113 7.49 -25.16 12.80
N PRO A 114 6.46 -26.03 12.69
CA PRO A 114 6.45 -27.14 11.73
C PRO A 114 6.62 -26.75 10.25
N LEU A 115 6.30 -25.50 9.88
CA LEU A 115 6.51 -24.95 8.54
C LEU A 115 7.99 -24.69 8.24
N ILE A 116 8.84 -24.61 9.27
CA ILE A 116 10.27 -24.39 9.10
C ILE A 116 10.94 -25.72 8.75
N ASN A 117 11.71 -25.70 7.65
CA ASN A 117 12.51 -26.85 7.27
C ASN A 117 13.54 -27.19 8.35
N ARG A 118 13.59 -28.46 8.75
CA ARG A 118 14.55 -28.93 9.76
C ARG A 118 15.98 -28.67 9.32
N ILE A 119 16.78 -28.17 10.24
CA ILE A 119 18.21 -27.94 10.02
C ILE A 119 18.90 -29.31 10.03
N ALA A 120 19.42 -29.73 8.88
CA ALA A 120 20.21 -30.94 8.75
C ALA A 120 21.71 -30.59 8.88
N HIS A 121 22.32 -30.89 10.03
CA HIS A 121 23.78 -30.89 10.13
C HIS A 121 24.31 -32.15 9.42
N ARG A 122 24.92 -31.97 8.23
CA ARG A 122 25.51 -33.08 7.46
C ARG A 122 27.00 -32.88 7.15
N ASP A 123 27.63 -31.89 7.78
CA ASP A 123 29.04 -31.61 7.55
C ASP A 123 29.91 -32.46 8.48
N THR A 124 30.62 -33.43 7.90
CA THR A 124 31.59 -34.29 8.58
C THR A 124 32.99 -33.68 8.61
N VAL A 125 33.23 -32.58 7.88
CA VAL A 125 34.50 -31.89 7.83
C VAL A 125 34.40 -30.65 8.70
N LYS A 126 34.98 -30.69 9.90
CA LYS A 126 35.25 -29.48 10.69
C LYS A 126 36.19 -28.61 9.86
N SER A 127 35.69 -27.51 9.30
CA SER A 127 36.49 -26.58 8.51
C SER A 127 37.56 -25.97 9.42
N VAL A 128 38.83 -26.16 9.06
CA VAL A 128 40.01 -25.72 9.83
C VAL A 128 40.07 -24.20 10.01
N ASP A 129 39.27 -23.43 9.26
CA ASP A 129 39.17 -21.96 9.39
C ASP A 129 38.15 -21.48 10.44
N ALA A 130 37.42 -22.41 11.07
CA ALA A 130 36.76 -22.17 12.34
C ALA A 130 37.75 -22.47 13.49
N GLN A 131 38.87 -21.75 13.58
CA GLN A 131 39.82 -21.90 14.71
C GLN A 131 39.29 -21.32 16.04
N ILE A 132 37.97 -21.07 16.13
CA ILE A 132 37.22 -20.90 17.38
C ILE A 132 36.04 -21.89 17.41
N ASP A 133 36.09 -22.97 16.62
CA ASP A 133 35.41 -24.19 17.02
C ASP A 133 36.26 -24.75 18.14
N VAL A 134 35.76 -24.52 19.35
CA VAL A 134 36.14 -25.21 20.57
C VAL A 134 36.18 -26.70 20.25
N SER A 135 37.38 -27.15 19.89
CA SER A 135 37.78 -28.53 19.83
C SER A 135 37.37 -29.11 21.16
N THR A 136 36.38 -30.00 21.13
CA THR A 136 36.03 -30.89 22.23
C THR A 136 37.18 -31.84 22.61
N GLN A 137 38.41 -31.52 22.18
CA GLN A 137 39.66 -32.24 22.38
C GLN A 137 40.71 -31.39 23.13
N ASP A 138 40.49 -30.09 23.36
CA ASP A 138 41.39 -29.24 24.17
C ASP A 138 40.85 -28.97 25.59
N TYR A 139 39.71 -29.57 25.98
CA TYR A 139 39.18 -29.47 27.34
C TYR A 139 40.01 -30.20 28.41
N ASP A 140 40.99 -31.01 28.00
CA ASP A 140 41.84 -31.82 28.91
C ASP A 140 43.22 -31.18 29.19
N ASN A 141 43.53 -30.00 28.63
CA ASN A 141 44.73 -29.25 29.03
C ASN A 141 44.41 -28.43 30.28
N GLU A 142 44.39 -29.09 31.43
CA GLU A 142 44.17 -28.54 32.78
C GLU A 142 45.21 -27.49 33.24
N GLU A 143 46.13 -27.04 32.38
CA GLU A 143 47.31 -26.28 32.83
C GLU A 143 47.03 -24.79 33.09
N GLU A 144 45.98 -24.19 32.52
CA GLU A 144 45.50 -22.83 32.89
C GLU A 144 43.97 -22.70 32.69
N GLU A 145 43.18 -23.11 33.69
CA GLU A 145 41.72 -22.90 33.71
C GLU A 145 41.43 -21.39 33.83
N PHE A 146 41.06 -20.76 32.72
CA PHE A 146 40.60 -19.37 32.72
C PHE A 146 39.26 -19.28 33.45
N VAL A 147 39.27 -18.66 34.64
CA VAL A 147 38.08 -18.47 35.47
C VAL A 147 37.54 -17.04 35.29
N LEU A 148 36.24 -16.92 35.01
CA LEU A 148 35.55 -15.64 34.98
C LEU A 148 35.34 -15.09 36.40
N PRO A 149 35.40 -13.77 36.63
CA PRO A 149 35.11 -13.17 37.93
C PRO A 149 33.72 -13.54 38.45
N GLU A 150 33.54 -13.68 39.77
CA GLU A 150 32.28 -14.11 40.40
C GLU A 150 31.09 -13.17 40.11
N GLU A 151 31.35 -11.90 39.82
CA GLU A 151 30.33 -10.90 39.46
C GLU A 151 29.93 -10.96 37.98
N PHE A 152 30.56 -11.83 37.18
CA PHE A 152 30.35 -11.92 35.74
C PHE A 152 29.22 -12.88 35.41
N GLU A 153 28.02 -12.34 35.22
CA GLU A 153 26.84 -13.06 34.75
C GLU A 153 26.49 -12.70 33.29
N PRO A 154 25.77 -13.57 32.57
CA PRO A 154 25.19 -13.19 31.28
C PRO A 154 24.36 -11.91 31.38
N LEU A 155 24.40 -11.10 30.33
CA LEU A 155 23.58 -9.89 30.27
C LEU A 155 22.09 -10.26 30.38
N LEU A 156 21.34 -9.50 31.18
CA LEU A 156 19.89 -9.63 31.37
C LEU A 156 19.41 -10.93 32.04
N THR A 157 20.24 -11.61 32.84
CA THR A 157 19.86 -12.83 33.59
C THR A 157 18.58 -12.67 34.44
N GLY A 158 18.31 -11.46 34.94
CA GLY A 158 17.09 -11.16 35.72
C GLY A 158 15.80 -10.97 34.91
N VAL A 159 15.83 -11.07 33.57
CA VAL A 159 14.67 -10.82 32.70
C VAL A 159 14.31 -12.10 31.92
N PRO A 160 13.04 -12.52 31.89
CA PRO A 160 12.63 -13.69 31.11
C PRO A 160 12.78 -13.43 29.60
N LEU A 161 13.01 -14.49 28.83
CA LEU A 161 13.21 -14.41 27.38
C LEU A 161 12.01 -13.81 26.62
N TYR A 162 10.80 -14.15 27.04
CA TYR A 162 9.56 -13.62 26.48
C TYR A 162 8.50 -13.47 27.58
N THR A 163 7.52 -12.62 27.30
CA THR A 163 6.31 -12.40 28.09
C THR A 163 5.08 -12.73 27.26
N ASP A 164 3.90 -12.78 27.89
CA ASP A 164 2.62 -13.09 27.24
C ASP A 164 2.31 -12.15 26.04
N ASP A 165 2.79 -10.91 26.08
CA ASP A 165 2.56 -9.92 25.02
C ASP A 165 3.62 -9.96 23.89
N THR A 166 4.72 -10.69 24.07
CA THR A 166 5.87 -10.62 23.14
C THR A 166 5.49 -11.09 21.74
N ALA A 167 4.74 -12.18 21.61
CA ALA A 167 4.24 -12.67 20.32
C ALA A 167 3.35 -11.64 19.61
N ASN A 168 2.44 -10.99 20.35
CA ASN A 168 1.55 -9.96 19.82
C ASN A 168 2.34 -8.75 19.32
N VAL A 169 3.37 -8.33 20.05
CA VAL A 169 4.23 -7.20 19.65
C VAL A 169 5.01 -7.52 18.38
N ILE A 170 5.55 -8.74 18.25
CA ILE A 170 6.23 -9.20 17.02
C ILE A 170 5.26 -9.19 15.84
N ALA A 171 4.02 -9.64 16.03
CA ALA A 171 2.99 -9.61 14.98
C ALA A 171 2.66 -8.18 14.53
N LEU A 172 2.66 -7.21 15.45
CA LEU A 172 2.43 -5.78 15.12
C LEU A 172 3.54 -5.17 14.28
N VAL A 173 4.78 -5.67 14.33
CA VAL A 173 5.89 -5.20 13.47
C VAL A 173 5.53 -5.37 12.00
N TRP A 174 4.88 -6.49 11.67
CA TRP A 174 4.47 -6.84 10.31
C TRP A 174 3.03 -6.42 9.97
N ALA A 175 2.37 -5.68 10.85
CA ALA A 175 1.02 -5.20 10.59
C ALA A 175 1.02 -4.05 9.55
N PRO A 176 -0.03 -3.91 8.74
CA PRO A 176 -0.13 -2.79 7.80
C PRO A 176 -0.26 -1.46 8.55
N ARG A 177 0.19 -0.36 7.93
CA ARG A 177 -0.12 0.99 8.43
C ARG A 177 -1.64 1.15 8.53
N PRO A 178 -2.22 1.55 9.68
CA PRO A 178 -1.58 2.30 10.78
C PRO A 178 -1.09 1.48 11.99
N PHE A 179 -1.24 0.17 12.00
CA PHE A 179 -1.09 -0.67 13.20
C PHE A 179 0.37 -0.96 13.58
N ASN A 180 1.31 -0.80 12.66
CA ASN A 180 2.74 -0.92 12.93
C ASN A 180 3.37 0.28 13.67
N LEU A 181 2.58 1.32 13.97
CA LEU A 181 3.07 2.52 14.64
C LEU A 181 2.53 2.63 16.05
N ARG A 182 3.39 2.98 17.00
CA ARG A 182 2.99 3.25 18.40
C ARG A 182 2.27 4.60 18.56
N SER A 183 2.59 5.56 17.71
CA SER A 183 2.00 6.90 17.75
C SER A 183 2.05 7.55 16.36
N ASP A 184 0.96 8.23 15.98
CA ASP A 184 0.88 9.03 14.76
C ASP A 184 -0.10 10.21 14.98
N ARG A 185 -0.18 11.11 14.00
CA ARG A 185 -1.12 12.24 14.03
C ARG A 185 -2.55 11.78 13.78
N THR A 186 -3.49 12.43 14.45
CA THR A 186 -4.92 12.26 14.14
C THR A 186 -5.23 12.74 12.73
N ARG A 187 -6.10 12.00 12.03
CA ARG A 187 -6.52 12.29 10.66
C ARG A 187 -8.01 12.53 10.62
N ARG A 188 -8.48 13.28 9.60
CA ARG A 188 -9.92 13.47 9.39
C ARG A 188 -10.53 12.12 8.96
N ALA A 189 -11.78 11.88 9.35
CA ALA A 189 -12.50 10.66 8.94
C ALA A 189 -12.52 10.48 7.41
N LEU A 190 -12.63 11.58 6.65
CA LEU A 190 -12.60 11.58 5.18
C LEU A 190 -11.25 11.18 4.56
N ASP A 191 -10.15 11.37 5.29
CA ASP A 191 -8.80 11.06 4.78
C ASP A 191 -8.43 9.57 5.00
N ILE A 192 -9.28 8.82 5.70
CA ILE A 192 -9.10 7.40 5.99
C ILE A 192 -9.85 6.60 4.92
N SER A 193 -9.09 5.80 4.16
CA SER A 193 -9.66 5.00 3.07
C SER A 193 -9.67 3.53 3.46
N LEU A 194 -10.80 3.07 3.99
CA LEU A 194 -10.96 1.72 4.56
C LEU A 194 -10.83 0.61 3.52
N VAL A 195 -11.35 0.85 2.30
CA VAL A 195 -11.44 -0.16 1.24
C VAL A 195 -10.31 0.00 0.21
N LYS A 196 -9.30 0.83 0.51
CA LYS A 196 -8.23 1.14 -0.45
C LYS A 196 -7.37 -0.08 -0.76
N SER A 197 -7.00 -0.83 0.27
CA SER A 197 -6.27 -2.09 0.15
C SER A 197 -6.96 -3.06 -0.81
N CYS A 198 -8.27 -3.26 -0.65
CA CYS A 198 -9.02 -4.27 -1.39
C CYS A 198 -8.88 -4.14 -2.92
N TYR A 199 -8.95 -2.93 -3.48
CA TYR A 199 -8.84 -2.74 -4.93
C TYR A 199 -7.40 -2.52 -5.44
N LEU A 200 -6.44 -2.37 -4.53
CA LEU A 200 -5.02 -2.36 -4.86
C LEU A 200 -4.44 -3.77 -4.98
N GLU A 201 -5.19 -4.78 -4.56
CA GLU A 201 -4.89 -6.18 -4.79
C GLU A 201 -5.56 -6.69 -6.07
N HIS A 202 -5.10 -7.85 -6.55
CA HIS A 202 -5.74 -8.49 -7.70
C HIS A 202 -7.12 -9.01 -7.30
N CYS A 203 -8.11 -8.74 -8.15
CA CYS A 203 -9.46 -9.27 -7.94
C CYS A 203 -9.45 -10.81 -8.11
N PRO A 204 -10.01 -11.57 -7.14
CA PRO A 204 -10.17 -13.02 -7.27
C PRO A 204 -10.88 -13.42 -8.56
N SER A 205 -10.42 -14.49 -9.21
CA SER A 205 -10.93 -14.94 -10.51
C SER A 205 -12.38 -15.42 -10.46
N GLU A 206 -12.85 -15.85 -9.30
CA GLU A 206 -14.21 -16.37 -9.06
C GLU A 206 -15.29 -15.30 -9.19
N HIS A 207 -14.94 -14.03 -8.99
CA HIS A 207 -15.92 -12.94 -9.01
C HIS A 207 -16.44 -12.63 -10.41
N PRO A 208 -17.70 -12.16 -10.54
CA PRO A 208 -18.29 -11.85 -11.84
C PRO A 208 -17.60 -10.67 -12.54
N VAL A 209 -17.75 -10.59 -13.87
CA VAL A 209 -17.17 -9.54 -14.73
C VAL A 209 -17.48 -8.13 -14.21
N LYS A 210 -18.69 -7.90 -13.70
CA LYS A 210 -19.10 -6.61 -13.11
C LYS A 210 -18.14 -6.15 -12.01
N VAL A 211 -17.74 -7.05 -11.11
CA VAL A 211 -16.85 -6.74 -10.00
C VAL A 211 -15.43 -6.46 -10.53
N ARG A 212 -14.93 -7.29 -11.44
CA ARG A 212 -13.61 -7.09 -12.05
C ARG A 212 -13.49 -5.74 -12.77
N VAL A 213 -14.53 -5.32 -13.50
CA VAL A 213 -14.58 -4.00 -14.14
C VAL A 213 -14.61 -2.87 -13.09
N SER A 214 -15.31 -3.05 -11.97
CA SER A 214 -15.31 -2.08 -10.88
C SER A 214 -13.92 -1.91 -10.25
N TYR A 215 -13.19 -3.01 -10.01
CA TYR A 215 -11.80 -2.96 -9.53
C TYR A 215 -10.92 -2.15 -10.48
N GLN A 216 -10.97 -2.45 -11.78
CA GLN A 216 -10.22 -1.72 -12.80
C GLN A 216 -10.55 -0.22 -12.82
N LYS A 217 -11.83 0.15 -12.64
CA LYS A 217 -12.25 1.56 -12.59
C LYS A 217 -11.76 2.28 -11.33
N LEU A 218 -11.84 1.65 -10.16
CA LEU A 218 -11.30 2.21 -8.92
C LEU A 218 -9.79 2.42 -9.00
N LEU A 219 -9.08 1.41 -9.53
CA LEU A 219 -7.65 1.48 -9.77
C LEU A 219 -7.29 2.58 -10.78
N LYS A 220 -8.10 2.76 -11.83
CA LYS A 220 -7.94 3.89 -12.77
C LYS A 220 -8.03 5.23 -12.06
N CYS A 221 -9.04 5.43 -11.22
CA CYS A 221 -9.18 6.67 -10.43
C CYS A 221 -7.98 6.89 -9.51
N PHE A 222 -7.51 5.83 -8.83
CA PHE A 222 -6.33 5.88 -7.97
C PHE A 222 -5.06 6.29 -8.73
N VAL A 223 -4.80 5.65 -9.88
CA VAL A 223 -3.63 5.95 -10.73
C VAL A 223 -3.71 7.36 -11.29
N LEU A 224 -4.87 7.82 -11.77
CA LEU A 224 -5.04 9.18 -12.29
C LEU A 224 -4.85 10.24 -11.21
N ASN A 225 -5.36 10.01 -10.00
CA ASN A 225 -5.14 10.88 -8.85
C ASN A 225 -3.64 10.99 -8.52
N ALA A 226 -2.91 9.88 -8.56
CA ALA A 226 -1.48 9.86 -8.29
C ALA A 226 -0.66 10.50 -9.43
N LEU A 227 -1.04 10.27 -10.69
CA LEU A 227 -0.34 10.77 -11.87
C LEU A 227 -0.42 12.30 -11.97
N HIS A 228 -1.59 12.87 -11.70
CA HIS A 228 -1.83 14.31 -11.77
C HIS A 228 -1.61 15.03 -10.44
N HIS A 229 -1.14 14.33 -9.40
CA HIS A 229 -0.88 14.92 -8.10
C HIS A 229 0.22 15.99 -8.19
N ARG A 230 -0.12 17.24 -7.85
CA ARG A 230 0.82 18.33 -7.67
C ARG A 230 0.93 18.68 -6.20
N LYS A 231 2.15 19.00 -5.74
CA LYS A 231 2.35 19.47 -4.38
C LYS A 231 1.49 20.72 -4.14
N PRO A 232 0.74 20.81 -3.03
CA PRO A 232 -0.05 21.99 -2.72
C PRO A 232 0.84 23.23 -2.63
N ASN A 233 0.46 24.30 -3.33
CA ASN A 233 1.18 25.56 -3.24
C ASN A 233 0.99 26.19 -1.85
N PRO A 234 2.02 26.81 -1.27
CA PRO A 234 1.87 27.52 -0.01
C PRO A 234 0.90 28.68 -0.19
N GLN A 235 -0.19 28.69 0.58
CA GLN A 235 -1.21 29.72 0.54
C GLN A 235 -1.43 30.32 1.94
N LYS A 236 -1.80 31.60 1.99
CA LYS A 236 -2.19 32.26 3.24
C LYS A 236 -3.46 31.60 3.78
N LYS A 237 -3.40 31.06 4.99
CA LYS A 237 -4.54 30.41 5.65
C LYS A 237 -5.65 31.43 5.89
N ARG A 238 -6.83 31.19 5.32
CA ARG A 238 -8.04 31.98 5.52
C ARG A 238 -9.05 31.16 6.33
N TYR A 239 -9.37 31.61 7.55
CA TYR A 239 -10.25 30.89 8.47
C TYR A 239 -11.66 31.48 8.47
N LEU A 240 -12.51 31.03 7.54
CA LEU A 240 -13.85 31.59 7.32
C LEU A 240 -14.72 31.63 8.59
N PHE A 241 -14.82 30.50 9.30
CA PHE A 241 -15.67 30.43 10.50
C PHE A 241 -15.10 31.22 11.69
N ARG A 242 -13.78 31.42 11.77
CA ARG A 242 -13.19 32.31 12.79
C ARG A 242 -13.58 33.77 12.50
N SER A 243 -13.60 34.16 11.23
CA SER A 243 -14.03 35.49 10.81
C SER A 243 -15.53 35.72 11.06
N PHE A 244 -16.40 34.73 10.87
CA PHE A 244 -17.82 34.87 11.20
C PHE A 244 -18.04 35.00 12.71
N LYS A 245 -17.39 34.13 13.50
CA LYS A 245 -17.50 34.15 14.97
C LYS A 245 -17.00 35.45 15.62
N SER A 246 -16.09 36.18 14.97
CA SER A 246 -15.65 37.50 15.47
C SER A 246 -16.68 38.62 15.29
N THR A 247 -17.70 38.42 14.45
CA THR A 247 -18.74 39.43 14.23
C THR A 247 -19.91 39.24 15.19
N LYS A 248 -20.61 40.33 15.51
CA LYS A 248 -21.79 40.31 16.42
C LYS A 248 -22.99 39.53 15.88
N PHE A 249 -23.02 39.19 14.59
CA PHE A 249 -24.15 38.54 13.93
C PHE A 249 -24.21 37.02 14.15
N PHE A 250 -23.10 36.40 14.59
CA PHE A 250 -23.00 34.96 14.75
C PHE A 250 -22.77 34.59 16.22
N GLN A 251 -23.58 33.65 16.72
CA GLN A 251 -23.42 33.06 18.05
C GLN A 251 -23.00 31.58 17.91
N SER A 252 -22.45 31.02 18.98
CA SER A 252 -21.93 29.64 19.02
C SER A 252 -22.67 28.84 20.08
N THR A 253 -23.26 27.72 19.70
CA THR A 253 -23.97 26.78 20.58
C THR A 253 -23.56 25.34 20.26
N THR A 254 -23.96 24.39 21.11
CA THR A 254 -23.83 22.94 20.88
C THR A 254 -25.23 22.36 20.73
N LEU A 255 -25.49 21.65 19.65
CA LEU A 255 -26.80 21.08 19.31
C LEU A 255 -26.64 19.62 18.87
N ASP A 256 -27.73 18.87 18.88
CA ASP A 256 -27.77 17.55 18.27
C ASP A 256 -27.63 17.66 16.73
N TRP A 257 -27.00 16.66 16.11
CA TRP A 257 -26.72 16.67 14.68
C TRP A 257 -28.01 16.64 13.85
N VAL A 258 -29.04 15.91 14.32
CA VAL A 258 -30.35 15.85 13.66
C VAL A 258 -31.07 17.19 13.75
N GLU A 259 -31.05 17.83 14.93
CA GLU A 259 -31.63 19.16 15.13
C GLU A 259 -30.99 20.20 14.20
N PHE A 260 -29.65 20.22 14.15
CA PHE A 260 -28.92 21.09 13.23
C PHE A 260 -29.26 20.80 11.76
N GLY A 261 -29.33 19.52 11.37
CA GLY A 261 -29.71 19.12 10.02
C GLY A 261 -31.07 19.63 9.59
N LEU A 262 -32.09 19.52 10.46
CA LEU A 262 -33.44 20.03 10.21
C LEU A 262 -33.46 21.56 10.06
N GLN A 263 -32.68 22.27 10.88
CA GLN A 263 -32.55 23.73 10.76
C GLN A 263 -31.94 24.11 9.40
N VAL A 264 -30.86 23.45 8.97
CA VAL A 264 -30.22 23.71 7.66
C VAL A 264 -31.19 23.47 6.50
N CYS A 265 -31.94 22.36 6.51
CA CYS A 265 -32.93 22.07 5.46
C CYS A 265 -34.03 23.14 5.39
N ARG A 266 -34.55 23.56 6.55
CA ARG A 266 -35.59 24.59 6.64
C ARG A 266 -35.11 25.95 6.14
N GLU A 267 -33.92 26.38 6.56
CA GLU A 267 -33.32 27.63 6.10
C GLU A 267 -33.06 27.61 4.59
N GLY A 268 -32.54 26.49 4.07
CA GLY A 268 -32.34 26.30 2.62
C GLY A 268 -33.64 26.42 1.81
N TYR A 269 -34.72 25.78 2.28
CA TYR A 269 -36.04 25.89 1.67
C TYR A 269 -36.55 27.33 1.67
N ASN A 270 -36.49 28.02 2.82
CA ASN A 270 -36.93 29.40 2.95
C ASN A 270 -36.14 30.34 2.03
N MET A 271 -34.81 30.18 1.95
CA MET A 271 -33.95 30.98 1.07
C MET A 271 -34.35 30.85 -0.40
N LEU A 272 -34.66 29.63 -0.87
CA LEU A 272 -35.09 29.38 -2.25
C LEU A 272 -36.51 29.88 -2.51
N SER A 273 -37.44 29.64 -1.58
CA SER A 273 -38.81 30.15 -1.69
C SER A 273 -38.84 31.68 -1.76
N LEU A 274 -38.07 32.36 -0.89
CA LEU A 274 -37.91 33.81 -0.94
C LEU A 274 -37.34 34.29 -2.28
N LEU A 275 -36.45 33.52 -2.91
CA LEU A 275 -35.90 33.84 -4.23
C LEU A 275 -36.96 33.74 -5.33
N ILE A 276 -37.81 32.70 -5.32
CA ILE A 276 -38.93 32.49 -6.26
C ILE A 276 -39.92 33.65 -6.16
N HIS A 277 -40.35 33.98 -4.95
CA HIS A 277 -41.26 35.10 -4.70
C HIS A 277 -40.64 36.43 -5.10
N ARG A 278 -39.36 36.66 -4.79
CA ARG A 278 -38.64 37.88 -5.21
C ARG A 278 -38.54 38.03 -6.73
N LYS A 279 -38.55 36.93 -7.48
CA LYS A 279 -38.55 36.91 -8.94
C LYS A 279 -39.96 36.90 -9.55
N ASN A 280 -41.01 36.99 -8.73
CA ASN A 280 -42.42 36.97 -9.15
C ASN A 280 -42.82 35.71 -9.94
N LEU A 281 -42.21 34.56 -9.63
CA LEU A 281 -42.52 33.28 -10.26
C LEU A 281 -43.67 32.58 -9.53
N ASN A 282 -44.85 33.20 -9.52
CA ASN A 282 -46.01 32.73 -8.73
C ASN A 282 -46.63 31.42 -9.25
N CYS A 283 -46.26 31.01 -10.46
CA CYS A 283 -46.66 29.73 -11.05
C CYS A 283 -45.77 28.55 -10.61
N LEU A 284 -44.66 28.82 -9.93
CA LEU A 284 -43.72 27.80 -9.48
C LEU A 284 -43.92 27.56 -7.98
N HIS A 285 -44.24 26.31 -7.64
CA HIS A 285 -44.29 25.84 -6.27
C HIS A 285 -43.04 25.01 -6.00
N LEU A 286 -42.37 25.27 -4.88
CA LEU A 286 -41.25 24.47 -4.42
C LEU A 286 -41.76 23.56 -3.31
N ASP A 287 -41.66 22.25 -3.49
CA ASP A 287 -42.05 21.30 -2.47
C ASP A 287 -40.98 21.15 -1.38
N TYR A 288 -41.34 20.62 -0.21
CA TYR A 288 -40.40 20.36 0.90
C TYR A 288 -39.29 19.35 0.58
N ASN A 289 -39.46 18.59 -0.51
CA ASN A 289 -38.43 17.69 -1.05
C ASN A 289 -37.56 18.35 -2.13
N PHE A 290 -37.65 19.69 -2.29
CA PHE A 290 -36.93 20.46 -3.30
C PHE A 290 -37.26 20.00 -4.74
N SER A 291 -38.52 19.68 -4.99
CA SER A 291 -39.07 19.42 -6.34
C SER A 291 -39.66 20.68 -6.95
#